data_AF-A0A9C9EQX9-F1
#
_entry.id   AF-A0A9C9EQX9-F1
#
_cell.length_a   1.000
_cell.length_b   1.000
_cell.length_c   1.000
_cell.angle_alpha   90.00
_cell.angle_beta   90.00
_cell.angle_gamma   90.00
#
_symmetry.space_group_name_H-M   'P 1'
#
loop_
_entity.id
_entity.type
_entity.pdbx_description
1 polymer ?
#
loop_
_entity_poly.entity_id
_entity_poly.type
_entity_poly.pdbx_seq_one_letter_code
_entity_poly.pdbx_strand_id
1 'polypeptide(L)'
;LRRGIDEGCANAILIKPNQIGTLTETLEVVEVAKENNYATVISHRSGETTDTFITDIAVGLNLMQIKTGAPARGERVCKYNNLIRIEEELGDTAIYAGKKIIEMWVKER
;
A
#
# COMPACT_ATOMS: atom_id res chain seq x y z
N LEU A 1 -2.11 8.32 13.69
CA LEU A 1 -0.75 8.24 13.14
C LEU A 1 0.21 9.15 13.92
N ARG A 2 0.07 10.48 13.88
CA ARG A 2 0.97 11.45 14.55
C ARG A 2 1.37 11.06 15.98
N ARG A 3 0.40 10.83 16.87
CA ARG A 3 0.68 10.36 18.24
C ARG A 3 1.57 9.10 18.29
N GLY A 4 1.35 8.13 17.39
CA GLY A 4 2.16 6.92 17.34
C GLY A 4 3.59 7.21 16.89
N ILE A 5 3.79 8.17 16.00
CA ILE A 5 5.13 8.67 15.62
C ILE A 5 5.79 9.35 16.84
N ASP A 6 5.09 10.28 17.49
CA ASP A 6 5.60 11.05 18.63
C ASP A 6 6.00 10.15 19.81
N GLU A 7 5.26 9.05 20.01
CA GLU A 7 5.51 8.05 21.06
C GLU A 7 6.46 6.92 20.63
N GLY A 8 6.99 6.94 19.40
CA GLY A 8 7.88 5.89 18.88
C GLY A 8 7.22 4.51 18.73
N CYS A 9 5.90 4.47 18.53
CA CYS A 9 5.09 3.27 18.47
C CYS A 9 4.95 2.74 17.04
N ALA A 10 5.25 1.46 16.85
CA ALA A 10 5.23 0.77 15.55
C ALA A 10 6.19 1.38 14.52
N ASN A 11 6.11 0.87 13.28
CA ASN A 11 7.01 1.24 12.18
C ASN A 11 6.35 1.14 10.81
N ALA A 12 5.06 0.84 10.81
CA ALA A 12 4.28 0.63 9.61
C ALA A 12 2.84 1.03 9.90
N ILE A 13 2.14 1.50 8.88
CA ILE A 13 0.72 1.79 8.92
C ILE A 13 -0.01 1.02 7.83
N LEU A 14 -1.11 0.38 8.21
CA LEU A 14 -2.04 -0.26 7.29
C LEU A 14 -3.08 0.78 6.85
N ILE A 15 -3.04 1.18 5.59
CA ILE A 15 -3.86 2.26 5.03
C ILE A 15 -5.10 1.66 4.38
N LYS A 16 -6.27 2.09 4.81
CA LYS A 16 -7.57 1.71 4.24
C LYS A 16 -8.30 3.01 3.88
N PRO A 17 -8.42 3.37 2.59
CA PRO A 17 -8.99 4.67 2.20
C PRO A 17 -10.37 4.94 2.82
N ASN A 18 -11.20 3.91 2.90
CA ASN A 18 -12.54 4.02 3.48
C ASN A 18 -12.58 4.08 5.03
N GLN A 19 -11.44 4.07 5.72
CA GLN A 19 -11.38 4.38 7.15
C GLN A 19 -11.24 5.89 7.41
N ILE A 20 -10.62 6.63 6.49
CA ILE A 20 -10.45 8.09 6.63
C ILE A 20 -11.54 8.85 5.87
N GLY A 21 -11.96 8.33 4.70
CA GLY A 21 -13.14 8.80 3.99
C GLY A 21 -12.82 9.33 2.59
N THR A 22 -11.82 10.20 2.45
CA THR A 22 -11.46 10.81 1.16
C THR A 22 -10.10 10.36 0.64
N LEU A 23 -9.91 10.52 -0.69
CA LEU A 23 -8.62 10.29 -1.32
C LEU A 23 -7.58 11.29 -0.81
N THR A 24 -7.91 12.57 -0.72
CA THR A 24 -6.99 13.62 -0.24
C THR A 24 -6.44 13.31 1.14
N GLU A 25 -7.30 12.95 2.09
CA GLU A 25 -6.85 12.58 3.44
C GLU A 25 -6.03 11.28 3.43
N THR A 26 -6.33 10.35 2.53
CA THR A 26 -5.51 9.15 2.34
C THR A 26 -4.10 9.53 1.87
N LEU A 27 -3.97 10.47 0.93
CA LEU A 27 -2.68 10.99 0.46
C LEU A 27 -1.91 11.69 1.58
N GLU A 28 -2.58 12.53 2.37
CA GLU A 28 -1.96 13.19 3.52
C GLU A 28 -1.41 12.19 4.54
N VAL A 29 -2.15 11.11 4.83
CA VAL A 29 -1.68 10.05 5.75
C VAL A 29 -0.49 9.29 5.17
N VAL A 30 -0.48 9.01 3.86
CA VAL A 30 0.67 8.39 3.18
C VAL A 30 1.90 9.27 3.31
N GLU A 31 1.76 10.57 3.04
CA GLU A 31 2.89 11.51 3.07
C GLU A 31 3.48 11.62 4.48
N VAL A 32 2.63 11.85 5.49
CA VAL A 32 3.06 11.92 6.89
C VAL A 32 3.75 10.61 7.32
N ALA A 33 3.29 9.45 6.86
CA ALA A 33 3.94 8.18 7.18
C ALA A 33 5.33 8.09 6.54
N LYS A 34 5.47 8.45 5.27
CA LYS A 34 6.75 8.41 4.55
C LYS A 34 7.78 9.37 5.13
N GLU A 35 7.39 10.62 5.40
CA GLU A 35 8.27 11.64 6.00
C GLU A 35 8.84 11.20 7.36
N ASN A 36 8.13 10.31 8.07
CA ASN A 36 8.51 9.82 9.39
C ASN A 36 9.04 8.39 9.37
N ASN A 37 9.46 7.88 8.20
CA ASN A 37 10.01 6.53 8.03
C ASN A 37 9.09 5.40 8.53
N TYR A 38 7.78 5.53 8.31
CA TYR A 38 6.82 4.44 8.48
C TYR A 38 6.62 3.72 7.15
N ALA A 39 6.66 2.40 7.17
CA ALA A 39 6.26 1.59 6.03
C ALA A 39 4.75 1.73 5.77
N THR A 40 4.38 2.03 4.54
CA THR A 40 2.98 2.20 4.12
C THR A 40 2.48 0.93 3.45
N VAL A 41 1.41 0.33 3.97
CA VAL A 41 0.79 -0.86 3.38
C VAL A 41 -0.66 -0.55 3.02
N ILE A 42 -0.99 -0.40 1.73
CA ILE A 42 -2.38 -0.21 1.31
C ILE A 42 -3.15 -1.52 1.48
N SER A 43 -4.41 -1.44 1.94
CA SER A 43 -5.17 -2.61 2.35
C SER A 43 -6.60 -2.58 1.89
N HIS A 44 -7.08 -3.77 1.52
CA HIS A 44 -8.48 -4.07 1.29
C HIS A 44 -9.30 -4.06 2.60
N ARG A 45 -10.61 -4.36 2.49
CA ARG A 45 -11.51 -4.68 3.60
C ARG A 45 -12.02 -6.13 3.53
N SER A 46 -12.58 -6.64 4.62
CA SER A 46 -13.14 -8.00 4.66
C SER A 46 -14.34 -8.17 3.73
N GLY A 47 -15.22 -7.17 3.64
CA GLY A 47 -16.22 -7.04 2.57
C GLY A 47 -15.64 -6.16 1.46
N GLU A 48 -15.49 -6.72 0.27
CA GLU A 48 -14.78 -6.06 -0.84
C GLU A 48 -15.56 -6.21 -2.13
N THR A 49 -15.31 -5.33 -3.09
CA THR A 49 -15.96 -5.35 -4.41
C THR A 49 -14.97 -5.77 -5.49
N THR A 50 -15.36 -5.69 -6.76
CA THR A 50 -14.43 -5.88 -7.89
C THR A 50 -13.61 -4.62 -8.20
N ASP A 51 -13.86 -3.50 -7.53
CA ASP A 51 -13.08 -2.26 -7.66
C ASP A 51 -11.59 -2.53 -7.39
N THR A 52 -10.70 -2.02 -8.24
CA THR A 52 -9.26 -2.26 -8.13
C THR A 52 -8.48 -1.04 -7.67
N PHE A 53 -9.15 0.04 -7.26
CA PHE A 53 -8.56 1.36 -7.07
C PHE A 53 -7.37 1.36 -6.09
N ILE A 54 -7.38 0.49 -5.07
CA ILE A 54 -6.26 0.38 -4.13
C ILE A 54 -4.95 -0.10 -4.79
N THR A 55 -5.02 -0.76 -5.95
CA THR A 55 -3.83 -1.19 -6.72
C THR A 55 -3.19 -0.01 -7.43
N ASP A 56 -4.00 0.85 -8.04
CA ASP A 56 -3.56 2.08 -8.68
C ASP A 56 -2.95 3.04 -7.64
N ILE A 57 -3.56 3.14 -6.45
CA ILE A 57 -2.96 3.87 -5.32
C ILE A 57 -1.61 3.26 -4.91
N ALA A 58 -1.52 1.93 -4.83
CA ALA A 58 -0.29 1.25 -4.41
C ALA A 58 0.89 1.61 -5.30
N VAL A 59 0.67 1.57 -6.62
CA VAL A 59 1.70 1.83 -7.63
C VAL A 59 1.90 3.32 -7.83
N GLY A 60 0.84 4.10 -8.01
CA GLY A 60 0.92 5.54 -8.25
C GLY A 60 1.58 6.33 -7.12
N LEU A 61 1.48 5.83 -5.88
CA LEU A 61 2.17 6.41 -4.73
C LEU A 61 3.44 5.65 -4.33
N ASN A 62 3.91 4.66 -5.09
CA ASN A 62 5.12 3.91 -4.75
C ASN A 62 5.10 3.37 -3.30
N LEU A 63 3.98 2.78 -2.87
CA LEU A 63 3.82 2.28 -1.49
C LEU A 63 4.59 0.99 -1.23
N MET A 64 5.00 0.30 -2.30
CA MET A 64 5.82 -0.92 -2.30
C MET A 64 5.22 -2.14 -1.60
N GLN A 65 4.08 -2.00 -0.91
CA GLN A 65 3.39 -3.07 -0.20
C GLN A 65 1.87 -2.93 -0.34
N ILE A 66 1.21 -4.06 -0.60
CA ILE A 66 -0.25 -4.17 -0.69
C ILE A 66 -0.74 -5.42 0.05
N LYS A 67 -1.82 -5.25 0.81
CA LYS A 67 -2.54 -6.34 1.49
C LYS A 67 -3.93 -6.46 0.88
N THR A 68 -4.04 -7.32 -0.13
CA THR A 68 -5.30 -7.51 -0.88
C THR A 68 -5.91 -8.93 -0.80
N GLY A 69 -5.47 -9.75 0.16
CA GLY A 69 -6.11 -11.02 0.52
C GLY A 69 -5.39 -12.25 -0.02
N ALA A 70 -6.04 -13.40 0.02
CA ALA A 70 -5.55 -14.59 -0.68
C ALA A 70 -5.82 -14.45 -2.19
N PRO A 71 -5.06 -15.14 -3.06
CA PRO A 71 -5.36 -15.25 -4.49
C PRO A 71 -6.57 -16.16 -4.75
N ALA A 72 -7.69 -15.85 -4.10
CA ALA A 72 -8.95 -16.57 -4.13
C ALA A 72 -10.10 -15.57 -3.92
N ARG A 73 -11.28 -15.89 -4.47
CA ARG A 73 -12.45 -15.01 -4.60
C ARG A 73 -12.22 -13.87 -5.61
N GLY A 74 -13.20 -13.66 -6.49
CA GLY A 74 -13.09 -12.70 -7.60
C GLY A 74 -12.71 -11.29 -7.16
N GLU A 75 -13.35 -10.79 -6.10
CA GLU A 75 -13.05 -9.49 -5.48
C GLU A 75 -11.57 -9.29 -5.10
N ARG A 76 -10.80 -10.35 -4.82
CA ARG A 76 -9.36 -10.27 -4.49
C ARG A 76 -8.51 -10.45 -5.73
N VAL A 77 -8.87 -11.44 -6.55
CA VAL A 77 -8.19 -11.77 -7.80
C VAL A 77 -8.19 -10.57 -8.75
N CYS A 78 -9.27 -9.79 -8.81
CA CYS A 78 -9.32 -8.56 -9.63
C CYS A 78 -8.16 -7.59 -9.32
N LYS A 79 -7.74 -7.45 -8.05
CA LYS A 79 -6.61 -6.58 -7.69
C LYS A 79 -5.28 -7.14 -8.16
N TYR A 80 -5.06 -8.44 -8.01
CA TYR A 80 -3.85 -9.09 -8.54
C TYR A 80 -3.77 -8.96 -10.06
N ASN A 81 -4.87 -9.20 -10.75
CA ASN A 81 -4.93 -9.04 -12.20
C ASN A 81 -4.64 -7.59 -12.62
N ASN A 82 -5.08 -6.60 -11.85
CA ASN A 82 -4.77 -5.20 -12.15
C ASN A 82 -3.29 -4.88 -11.91
N LEU A 83 -2.66 -5.42 -10.86
CA LEU A 83 -1.21 -5.25 -10.65
C LEU A 83 -0.40 -5.83 -11.82
N ILE A 84 -0.79 -6.99 -12.35
CA ILE A 84 -0.15 -7.60 -13.52
C ILE A 84 -0.31 -6.68 -14.75
N ARG A 85 -1.51 -6.12 -14.97
CA ARG A 85 -1.73 -5.16 -16.08
C ARG A 85 -0.89 -3.90 -15.93
N ILE A 86 -0.81 -3.33 -14.73
CA ILE A 86 0.03 -2.15 -14.47
C ILE A 86 1.51 -2.48 -14.71
N GLU A 87 1.97 -3.66 -14.30
CA GLU A 87 3.34 -4.12 -14.61
C GLU A 87 3.57 -4.26 -16.12
N GLU A 88 2.64 -4.86 -16.86
CA GLU A 88 2.68 -4.95 -18.32
C GLU A 88 2.71 -3.58 -19.00
N GLU A 89 1.92 -2.61 -18.51
CA GLU A 89 1.88 -1.23 -19.02
C GLU A 89 3.19 -0.47 -18.75
N LEU A 90 3.80 -0.68 -17.59
CA LEU A 90 5.08 -0.05 -17.23
C LEU A 90 6.27 -0.68 -17.97
N GLY A 91 6.16 -1.95 -18.39
CA GLY A 91 7.19 -2.68 -19.13
C GLY A 91 8.55 -2.64 -18.40
N ASP A 92 9.60 -2.24 -19.11
CA ASP A 92 10.96 -2.19 -18.56
C ASP A 92 11.16 -1.18 -17.43
N THR A 93 10.19 -0.28 -17.19
CA THR A 93 10.24 0.69 -16.08
C THR A 93 9.64 0.14 -14.79
N ALA A 94 9.00 -1.03 -14.82
CA ALA A 94 8.42 -1.66 -13.66
C ALA A 94 9.50 -2.09 -12.65
N ILE A 95 9.29 -1.78 -11.36
CA ILE A 95 10.18 -2.18 -10.27
C ILE A 95 9.40 -2.96 -9.22
N TYR A 96 9.75 -4.22 -9.05
CA TYR A 96 9.27 -5.03 -7.94
C TYR A 96 10.26 -4.99 -6.77
N ALA A 97 9.82 -4.42 -5.63
CA ALA A 97 10.69 -4.23 -4.47
C ALA A 97 11.15 -5.55 -3.82
N GLY A 98 10.34 -6.63 -3.91
CA GLY A 98 10.67 -7.94 -3.38
C GLY A 98 11.10 -7.92 -1.91
N LYS A 99 12.11 -8.72 -1.54
CA LYS A 99 12.64 -8.77 -0.16
C LYS A 99 13.42 -7.51 0.24
N LYS A 100 13.89 -6.72 -0.73
CA LYS A 100 14.69 -5.51 -0.45
C LYS A 100 13.90 -4.51 0.39
N ILE A 101 12.57 -4.46 0.23
CA ILE A 101 11.74 -3.57 1.04
C ILE A 101 11.91 -3.88 2.53
N ILE A 102 11.88 -5.16 2.92
CA ILE A 102 12.04 -5.59 4.31
C ILE A 102 13.46 -5.25 4.80
N GLU A 103 14.48 -5.45 3.97
CA GLU A 103 15.85 -5.12 4.34
C GLU A 103 16.07 -3.62 4.54
N MET A 104 15.49 -2.76 3.69
CA MET A 104 15.58 -1.30 3.84
C MET A 104 14.99 -0.88 5.19
N TRP A 105 13.78 -1.34 5.51
CA TRP A 105 13.12 -0.99 6.78
C TRP A 105 13.77 -1.58 8.03
N VAL A 106 14.50 -2.70 7.91
CA VAL A 106 15.22 -3.32 9.03
C VAL A 106 16.62 -2.74 9.22
N LYS A 107 17.33 -2.35 8.15
CA LYS A 107 18.71 -1.84 8.21
C LYS A 107 18.79 -0.33 8.48
N GLU A 108 17.76 0.45 8.15
CA GLU A 108 17.68 1.88 8.43
C GLU A 108 17.25 2.19 9.89
N ARG A 109 17.40 1.21 10.79
CA ARG A 109 17.09 1.32 12.22
C ARG A 109 18.31 1.00 13.08
#